data_AF-A0A914PC45-F1
#
_entry.id   AF-A0A914PC45-F1
#
_cell.length_a   1.000
_cell.length_b   1.000
_cell.length_c   1.000
_cell.angle_alpha   90.00
_cell.angle_beta   90.00
_cell.angle_gamma   90.00
#
_symmetry.space_group_name_H-M   'P 1'
#
loop_
_entity.id
_entity.type
_entity.pdbx_description
1 polymer ?
#
loop_
_entity_poly.entity_id
_entity_poly.type
_entity_poly.pdbx_seq_one_letter_code
_entity_poly.pdbx_strand_id
1 'polypeptide(L)'
;MSTMEQAIQNAFNDIQSNSNLKKALTVYQNTHKKIAALIQWFDKVINDTILKDLDKANTTVTKKQKQLRQERLELMKKKVKQDFNRDLDITYDNDVVDESEEELLALEAEHVKDQKDLPGKDLTEILNLSQPEGRDPSPLPLSQLAPIPTKDALFGDVKKKISEYEDTRSQLQKRNTLERERQELALQEKLKLRAQKGRRTRKQRRKSVIVPLSSIAEDEKIADDSK
;
A
#
# COMPACT_ATOMS: atom_id res chain seq x y z
N MET A 1 -24.60 -42.99 -54.89
CA MET A 1 -23.79 -42.78 -56.10
C MET A 1 -23.28 -41.34 -56.22
N SER A 2 -24.12 -40.32 -56.01
CA SER A 2 -23.73 -38.89 -56.04
C SER A 2 -22.55 -38.51 -55.13
N THR A 3 -22.41 -39.09 -53.93
CA THR A 3 -21.34 -38.74 -52.98
C THR A 3 -19.96 -39.26 -53.39
N MET A 4 -19.91 -40.43 -54.04
CA MET A 4 -18.65 -41.03 -54.53
C MET A 4 -18.15 -40.30 -55.77
N GLU A 5 -19.03 -39.95 -56.70
CA GLU A 5 -18.69 -39.11 -57.85
C GLU A 5 -18.21 -37.72 -57.40
N GLN A 6 -18.88 -37.09 -56.42
CA GLN A 6 -18.41 -35.83 -55.85
C GLN A 6 -17.03 -35.94 -55.19
N ALA A 7 -16.75 -37.03 -54.49
CA ALA A 7 -15.45 -37.26 -53.87
C ALA A 7 -14.33 -37.44 -54.91
N ILE A 8 -14.59 -38.20 -55.98
CA ILE A 8 -13.64 -38.40 -57.08
C ILE A 8 -13.44 -37.09 -57.85
N GLN A 9 -14.50 -36.34 -58.13
CA GLN A 9 -14.43 -35.04 -58.79
C GLN A 9 -13.64 -34.02 -57.96
N ASN A 10 -13.85 -34.00 -56.63
CA ASN A 10 -13.13 -33.12 -55.72
C ASN A 10 -11.65 -33.50 -55.63
N ALA A 11 -11.32 -34.81 -55.54
CA ALA A 11 -9.94 -35.28 -55.54
C ALA A 11 -9.23 -34.95 -56.86
N PHE A 12 -9.91 -35.11 -57.99
CA PHE A 12 -9.35 -34.77 -59.31
C PHE A 12 -9.16 -33.24 -59.46
N ASN A 13 -10.12 -32.44 -59.00
CA ASN A 13 -10.03 -30.98 -59.00
C ASN A 13 -8.94 -30.43 -58.05
N ASP A 14 -8.62 -31.15 -56.99
CA ASP A 14 -7.51 -30.81 -56.08
C ASP A 14 -6.14 -31.15 -56.68
N ILE A 15 -6.04 -32.25 -57.42
CA ILE A 15 -4.83 -32.62 -58.15
C ILE A 15 -4.60 -31.65 -59.32
N GLN A 16 -5.67 -31.23 -60.00
CA GLN A 16 -5.60 -30.38 -61.19
C GLN A 16 -5.52 -28.88 -60.89
N SER A 17 -6.06 -28.45 -59.75
CA SER A 17 -5.99 -27.05 -59.31
C SER A 17 -5.55 -26.97 -57.85
N ASN A 18 -4.49 -26.20 -57.59
CA ASN A 18 -4.03 -25.86 -56.23
C ASN A 18 -5.04 -24.98 -55.44
N SER A 19 -6.32 -24.94 -55.84
CA SER A 19 -7.37 -24.10 -55.25
C SER A 19 -7.59 -24.42 -53.77
N ASN A 20 -7.80 -25.68 -53.38
CA ASN A 20 -8.12 -25.96 -51.98
C ASN A 20 -6.88 -25.86 -51.09
N LEU A 21 -5.69 -26.18 -51.62
CA LEU A 21 -4.42 -25.94 -50.93
C LEU A 21 -4.21 -24.44 -50.69
N LYS A 22 -4.47 -23.58 -51.69
CA LYS A 22 -4.47 -22.12 -51.53
C LYS A 22 -5.51 -21.64 -50.51
N LYS A 23 -6.73 -22.19 -50.53
CA LYS A 23 -7.77 -21.87 -49.53
C LYS A 23 -7.31 -22.24 -48.11
N ALA A 24 -6.80 -23.45 -47.91
CA ALA A 24 -6.25 -23.88 -46.62
C ALA A 24 -5.11 -22.96 -46.18
N LEU A 25 -4.17 -22.67 -47.08
CA LEU A 25 -3.06 -21.75 -46.82
C LEU A 25 -3.53 -20.33 -46.45
N THR A 26 -4.57 -19.79 -47.09
CA THR A 26 -5.15 -18.51 -46.70
C THR A 26 -5.79 -18.54 -45.31
N VAL A 27 -6.45 -19.64 -44.94
CA VAL A 27 -7.02 -19.81 -43.58
C VAL A 27 -5.89 -19.83 -42.56
N TYR A 28 -4.83 -20.61 -42.79
CA TYR A 28 -3.66 -20.66 -41.90
C TYR A 28 -2.92 -19.32 -41.79
N GLN A 29 -2.76 -18.60 -42.90
CA GLN A 29 -2.16 -17.27 -42.88
C GLN A 29 -3.02 -16.27 -42.09
N ASN A 30 -4.34 -16.34 -42.23
CA ASN A 30 -5.26 -15.46 -41.51
C ASN A 30 -5.31 -15.79 -40.01
N THR A 31 -5.29 -17.06 -39.63
CA THR A 31 -5.22 -17.46 -38.21
C THR A 31 -3.88 -17.07 -37.61
N HIS A 32 -2.78 -17.28 -38.32
CA HIS A 32 -1.45 -16.85 -37.89
C HIS A 32 -1.40 -15.33 -37.66
N LYS A 33 -1.92 -14.52 -38.59
CA LYS A 33 -1.99 -13.04 -38.41
C LYS A 33 -2.79 -12.63 -37.17
N LYS A 34 -3.90 -13.33 -36.86
CA LYS A 34 -4.71 -13.04 -35.66
C LYS A 34 -3.96 -13.41 -34.38
N ILE A 35 -3.31 -14.57 -34.36
CA ILE A 35 -2.48 -15.00 -33.21
C ILE A 35 -1.32 -14.02 -33.02
N ALA A 36 -0.69 -13.59 -34.11
CA ALA A 36 0.40 -12.63 -34.06
C ALA A 36 -0.05 -11.26 -33.49
N ALA A 37 -1.22 -10.77 -33.92
CA ALA A 37 -1.84 -9.57 -33.37
C ALA A 37 -2.09 -9.68 -31.87
N LEU A 38 -2.57 -10.85 -31.44
CA LEU A 38 -2.88 -11.15 -30.04
C LEU A 38 -1.62 -11.19 -29.18
N ILE A 39 -0.55 -11.81 -29.68
CA ILE A 39 0.77 -11.83 -29.01
C ILE A 39 1.31 -10.41 -28.87
N GLN A 40 1.27 -9.61 -29.95
CA GLN A 40 1.69 -8.20 -29.92
C GLN A 40 0.86 -7.37 -28.93
N TRP A 41 -0.44 -7.64 -28.86
CA TRP A 41 -1.32 -6.99 -27.90
C TRP A 41 -0.98 -7.40 -26.45
N PHE A 42 -0.75 -8.68 -26.19
CA PHE A 42 -0.33 -9.16 -24.87
C PHE A 42 0.99 -8.56 -24.44
N ASP A 43 1.99 -8.56 -25.32
CA ASP A 43 3.30 -7.98 -25.05
C ASP A 43 3.18 -6.49 -24.67
N LYS A 44 2.34 -5.75 -25.41
CA LYS A 44 2.03 -4.36 -25.09
C LYS A 44 1.32 -4.20 -23.74
N VAL A 45 0.30 -5.00 -23.44
CA VAL A 45 -0.42 -4.90 -22.16
C VAL A 45 0.50 -5.21 -20.98
N ILE A 46 1.32 -6.27 -21.10
CA ILE A 46 2.25 -6.69 -20.06
C ILE A 46 3.32 -5.62 -19.85
N ASN A 47 4.04 -5.24 -20.90
CA ASN A 47 5.19 -4.35 -20.77
C ASN A 47 4.79 -2.90 -20.53
N ASP A 48 3.76 -2.38 -21.22
CA ASP A 48 3.40 -0.97 -21.10
C ASP A 48 2.42 -0.67 -19.97
N THR A 49 1.64 -1.65 -19.51
CA THR A 49 0.61 -1.42 -18.49
C THR A 49 0.97 -2.12 -17.18
N ILE A 50 1.18 -3.44 -17.20
CA ILE A 50 1.38 -4.22 -15.97
C ILE A 50 2.74 -3.91 -15.35
N LEU A 51 3.85 -4.04 -16.10
CA LEU A 51 5.20 -3.81 -15.57
C LEU A 51 5.38 -2.36 -15.14
N LYS A 52 4.92 -1.38 -15.93
CA LYS A 52 4.99 0.04 -15.55
C LYS A 52 4.15 0.36 -14.31
N ASP A 53 3.00 -0.27 -14.12
CA ASP A 53 2.20 -0.06 -12.91
C ASP A 53 2.83 -0.75 -11.69
N LEU A 54 3.46 -1.92 -11.87
CA LEU A 54 4.24 -2.60 -10.83
C LEU A 54 5.43 -1.76 -10.37
N ASP A 55 6.23 -1.23 -11.30
CA ASP A 55 7.38 -0.37 -11.00
C ASP A 55 6.93 0.90 -10.26
N LYS A 56 5.81 1.50 -10.67
CA LYS A 56 5.22 2.64 -9.95
C LYS A 56 4.78 2.27 -8.54
N ALA A 57 4.12 1.12 -8.36
CA ALA A 57 3.71 0.66 -7.04
C ALA A 57 4.94 0.43 -6.13
N ASN A 58 5.95 -0.30 -6.61
CA ASN A 58 7.18 -0.57 -5.87
C ASN A 58 7.89 0.72 -5.46
N THR A 59 8.10 1.65 -6.40
CA THR A 59 8.72 2.95 -6.07
C THR A 59 7.92 3.76 -5.06
N THR A 60 6.59 3.67 -5.05
CA THR A 60 5.77 4.32 -4.00
C THR A 60 5.93 3.65 -2.64
N VAL A 61 6.05 2.32 -2.59
CA VAL A 61 6.31 1.57 -1.34
C VAL A 61 7.67 1.96 -0.77
N THR A 62 8.73 1.96 -1.57
CA THR A 62 10.09 2.36 -1.15
C THR A 62 10.09 3.79 -0.60
N LYS A 63 9.43 4.74 -1.29
CA LYS A 63 9.29 6.12 -0.82
C LYS A 63 8.55 6.20 0.51
N LYS A 64 7.45 5.45 0.68
CA LYS A 64 6.66 5.44 1.91
C LYS A 64 7.43 4.80 3.07
N GLN A 65 8.21 3.76 2.83
CA GLN A 65 9.11 3.17 3.82
C GLN A 65 10.15 4.19 4.29
N LYS A 66 10.77 4.94 3.37
CA LYS A 66 11.73 6.02 3.71
C LYS A 66 11.08 7.13 4.54
N GLN A 67 9.87 7.58 4.16
CA GLN A 67 9.11 8.58 4.93
C GLN A 67 8.76 8.09 6.34
N LEU A 68 8.29 6.85 6.46
CA LEU A 68 7.91 6.26 7.75
C LEU A 68 9.12 6.12 8.68
N ARG A 69 10.30 5.84 8.14
CA ARG A 69 11.56 5.83 8.91
C ARG A 69 11.94 7.21 9.41
N GLN A 70 11.83 8.25 8.57
CA GLN A 70 12.06 9.64 8.98
C GLN A 70 11.11 10.04 10.13
N GLU A 71 9.82 9.74 9.99
CA GLU A 71 8.83 10.01 11.04
C GLU A 71 9.13 9.23 12.34
N ARG A 72 9.52 7.95 12.25
CA ARG A 72 9.92 7.15 13.43
C ARG A 72 11.10 7.78 14.17
N LEU A 73 12.13 8.22 13.44
CA LEU A 73 13.30 8.88 14.03
C LEU A 73 12.94 10.22 14.68
N GLU A 74 12.11 11.03 14.02
CA GLU A 74 11.63 12.29 14.60
C GLU A 74 10.83 12.06 15.90
N LEU A 75 9.95 11.06 15.91
CA LEU A 75 9.19 10.70 17.10
C LEU A 75 10.11 10.19 18.21
N MET A 76 11.14 9.41 17.88
CA MET A 76 12.13 8.94 18.84
C MET A 76 12.93 10.13 19.44
N LYS A 77 13.38 11.09 18.61
CA LYS A 77 14.05 12.31 19.08
C LYS A 77 13.14 13.10 20.04
N LYS A 78 11.86 13.28 19.69
CA LYS A 78 10.87 13.97 20.55
C LYS A 78 10.66 13.24 21.88
N LYS A 79 10.53 11.91 21.85
CA LYS A 79 10.30 11.10 23.05
C LYS A 79 11.51 11.10 23.99
N VAL A 80 12.72 10.98 23.46
CA VAL A 80 13.94 11.01 24.27
C VAL A 80 14.17 12.40 24.89
N LYS A 81 13.88 13.48 24.14
CA LYS A 81 13.89 14.83 24.68
C LYS A 81 12.92 14.98 25.85
N GLN A 82 11.72 14.40 25.75
CA GLN A 82 10.69 14.46 26.79
C GLN A 82 11.06 13.65 28.05
N ASP A 83 11.58 12.42 27.87
CA ASP A 83 11.84 11.49 28.98
C ASP A 83 13.18 11.75 29.68
N PHE A 84 14.21 12.18 28.94
CA PHE A 84 15.58 12.31 29.45
C PHE A 84 16.12 13.75 29.43
N ASN A 85 15.37 14.73 28.89
CA ASN A 85 15.82 16.12 28.74
C ASN A 85 17.18 16.28 28.04
N ARG A 86 17.61 15.27 27.29
CA ARG A 86 18.79 15.28 26.40
C ARG A 86 18.32 15.30 24.97
N ASP A 87 18.92 16.15 24.16
CA ASP A 87 18.72 16.15 22.72
C ASP A 87 19.51 14.98 22.11
N LEU A 88 18.80 14.11 21.40
CA LEU A 88 19.41 13.01 20.66
C LEU A 88 19.75 13.50 19.25
N ASP A 89 21.00 13.90 19.05
CA ASP A 89 21.48 14.32 17.75
C ASP A 89 21.96 13.11 16.95
N ILE A 90 21.01 12.44 16.29
CA ILE A 90 21.34 11.50 15.23
C ILE A 90 21.53 12.34 13.97
N THR A 91 22.79 12.64 13.67
CA THR A 91 23.21 13.21 12.39
C THR A 91 23.21 12.10 11.34
N TYR A 92 22.50 12.35 10.25
CA TYR A 92 22.61 11.54 9.04
C TYR A 92 23.96 11.85 8.42
N ASP A 93 24.91 10.93 8.49
CA ASP A 93 25.94 10.87 7.45
C ASP A 93 25.30 10.16 6.27
N ASN A 94 25.07 10.87 5.17
CA ASN A 94 24.59 10.29 3.92
C ASN A 94 25.56 9.24 3.34
N ASP A 95 26.77 9.13 3.91
CA ASP A 95 27.84 8.25 3.45
C ASP A 95 27.98 6.96 4.29
N VAL A 96 27.23 6.84 5.39
CA VAL A 96 27.17 5.60 6.17
C VAL A 96 25.88 4.87 5.80
N VAL A 97 26.01 3.99 4.81
CA VAL A 97 24.99 3.00 4.47
C VAL A 97 24.75 2.15 5.71
N ASP A 98 23.67 2.46 6.42
CA ASP A 98 23.24 1.68 7.57
C ASP A 98 22.82 0.28 7.09
N GLU A 99 22.85 -0.74 7.95
CA GLU A 99 22.56 -2.15 7.59
C GLU A 99 21.18 -2.29 6.90
N SER A 100 20.24 -1.39 7.20
CA SER A 100 18.92 -1.31 6.56
C SER A 100 18.85 -0.45 5.29
N GLU A 101 19.84 0.41 5.03
CA GLU A 101 19.99 1.10 3.74
C GLU A 101 20.64 0.17 2.71
N GLU A 102 21.53 -0.72 3.16
CA GLU A 102 22.02 -1.85 2.38
C GLU A 102 20.90 -2.82 2.02
N GLU A 103 19.96 -3.10 2.93
CA GLU A 103 18.75 -3.90 2.65
C GLU A 103 17.83 -3.23 1.61
N LEU A 104 17.62 -1.91 1.70
CA LEU A 104 16.85 -1.15 0.71
C LEU A 104 17.52 -1.15 -0.67
N LEU A 105 18.84 -1.00 -0.70
CA LEU A 105 19.63 -1.00 -1.92
C LEU A 105 19.72 -2.42 -2.52
N ALA A 106 19.72 -3.46 -1.67
CA ALA A 106 19.59 -4.85 -2.08
C ALA A 106 18.22 -5.15 -2.68
N LEU A 107 17.13 -4.64 -2.09
CA LEU A 107 15.78 -4.75 -2.66
C LEU A 107 15.66 -4.03 -4.00
N GLU A 108 16.31 -2.86 -4.15
CA GLU A 108 16.40 -2.16 -5.44
C GLU A 108 17.25 -2.95 -6.46
N ALA A 109 18.33 -3.60 -6.04
CA ALA A 109 19.20 -4.40 -6.90
C ALA A 109 18.55 -5.74 -7.32
N GLU A 110 17.82 -6.39 -6.41
CA GLU A 110 17.03 -7.60 -6.68
C GLU A 110 15.90 -7.28 -7.67
N HIS A 111 15.25 -6.14 -7.53
CA HIS A 111 14.26 -5.65 -8.49
C HIS A 111 14.82 -5.47 -9.92
N VAL A 112 16.05 -4.97 -10.06
CA VAL A 112 16.72 -4.85 -11.37
C VAL A 112 17.08 -6.22 -11.95
N LYS A 113 17.33 -7.24 -11.12
CA LYS A 113 17.55 -8.63 -11.57
C LYS A 113 16.25 -9.30 -12.01
N ASP A 114 15.19 -9.17 -11.23
CA ASP A 114 13.87 -9.72 -11.58
C ASP A 114 13.36 -9.15 -12.91
N GLN A 115 13.62 -7.88 -13.20
CA GLN A 115 13.33 -7.27 -14.51
C GLN A 115 14.09 -7.91 -15.69
N LYS A 116 15.27 -8.48 -15.45
CA LYS A 116 16.07 -9.15 -16.49
C LYS A 116 15.64 -10.60 -16.70
N ASP A 117 15.15 -11.26 -15.65
CA ASP A 117 14.80 -12.68 -15.66
C ASP A 117 13.32 -12.98 -15.97
N LEU A 118 12.48 -11.95 -16.14
CA LEU A 118 11.07 -12.11 -16.54
C LEU A 118 10.95 -12.80 -17.92
N PRO A 119 10.32 -13.99 -18.01
CA PRO A 119 10.04 -14.65 -19.27
C PRO A 119 8.97 -13.86 -20.03
N GLY A 120 9.37 -13.21 -21.13
CA GLY A 120 8.47 -12.36 -21.92
C GLY A 120 9.15 -11.58 -23.03
N LYS A 121 10.46 -11.36 -22.94
CA LYS A 121 11.23 -10.65 -23.99
C LYS A 121 11.24 -11.35 -25.35
N ASP A 122 11.07 -12.68 -25.39
CA ASP A 122 11.14 -13.48 -26.62
C ASP A 122 9.76 -14.01 -27.10
N LEU A 123 8.66 -13.32 -26.78
CA LEU A 123 7.39 -13.59 -27.49
C LEU A 123 7.50 -13.32 -29.01
N THR A 124 8.48 -12.52 -29.41
CA THR A 124 8.93 -12.32 -30.80
C THR A 124 9.54 -13.58 -31.42
N GLU A 125 10.17 -14.45 -30.64
CA GLU A 125 10.75 -15.70 -31.14
C GLU A 125 9.66 -16.71 -31.50
N ILE A 126 8.57 -16.75 -30.72
CA ILE A 126 7.36 -17.55 -31.01
C ILE A 126 6.68 -17.10 -32.32
N LEU A 127 6.67 -15.79 -32.58
CA LEU A 127 6.18 -15.21 -33.83
C LEU A 127 7.02 -15.63 -35.04
N ASN A 128 8.33 -15.83 -34.84
CA ASN A 128 9.28 -16.18 -35.90
C ASN A 128 9.28 -17.68 -36.24
N LEU A 129 8.93 -18.55 -35.28
CA LEU A 129 8.94 -20.01 -35.44
C LEU A 129 7.89 -20.55 -36.42
N SER A 130 6.81 -19.81 -36.69
CA SER A 130 5.69 -20.34 -37.48
C SER A 130 5.73 -19.98 -38.98
N GLN A 131 6.81 -19.36 -39.46
CA GLN A 131 6.91 -18.89 -40.83
C GLN A 131 7.77 -19.81 -41.73
N PRO A 132 7.22 -20.32 -42.85
CA PRO A 132 7.97 -21.14 -43.81
C PRO A 132 8.93 -20.34 -44.73
N GLU A 133 8.86 -19.00 -44.75
CA GLU A 133 9.55 -18.16 -45.76
C GLU A 133 10.31 -16.94 -45.19
N GLY A 134 10.47 -16.84 -43.86
CA GLY A 134 11.28 -15.78 -43.23
C GLY A 134 10.86 -14.33 -43.54
N ARG A 135 9.61 -14.12 -44.01
CA ARG A 135 9.09 -12.80 -44.37
C ARG A 135 8.15 -12.34 -43.27
N ASP A 136 8.67 -11.43 -42.45
CA ASP A 136 8.01 -10.85 -41.28
C ASP A 136 6.50 -10.71 -41.49
N PRO A 137 5.65 -11.21 -40.57
CA PRO A 137 4.29 -10.74 -40.52
C PRO A 137 4.42 -9.30 -40.04
N SER A 138 4.46 -8.35 -40.99
CA SER A 138 4.56 -6.92 -40.69
C SER A 138 3.70 -6.63 -39.48
N PRO A 139 4.28 -6.20 -38.34
CA PRO A 139 3.53 -6.00 -37.12
C PRO A 139 2.36 -5.09 -37.45
N LEU A 140 1.17 -5.48 -36.96
CA LEU A 140 -0.02 -4.72 -37.27
C LEU A 140 0.16 -3.33 -36.65
N PRO A 141 -0.17 -2.26 -37.38
CA PRO A 141 -0.06 -0.92 -36.83
C PRO A 141 -0.92 -0.81 -35.57
N LEU A 142 -0.47 -0.01 -34.60
CA LEU A 142 -1.13 0.17 -33.29
C LEU A 142 -2.63 0.48 -33.38
N SER A 143 -3.09 1.05 -34.49
CA SER A 143 -4.51 1.37 -34.75
C SER A 143 -5.39 0.16 -35.06
N GLN A 144 -4.80 -0.95 -35.51
CA GLN A 144 -5.50 -2.21 -35.83
C GLN A 144 -5.43 -3.22 -34.68
N LEU A 145 -4.60 -2.96 -33.67
CA LEU A 145 -4.58 -3.71 -32.43
C LEU A 145 -5.81 -3.37 -31.60
N ALA A 146 -6.31 -4.34 -30.83
CA ALA A 146 -7.40 -4.10 -29.90
C ALA A 146 -7.01 -2.96 -28.92
N PRO A 147 -7.96 -2.11 -28.51
CA PRO A 147 -7.68 -1.07 -27.53
C PRO A 147 -7.11 -1.68 -26.25
N ILE A 148 -6.19 -0.96 -25.61
CA ILE A 148 -5.61 -1.37 -24.33
C ILE A 148 -6.76 -1.41 -23.30
N PRO A 149 -6.88 -2.49 -22.51
CA PRO A 149 -7.94 -2.60 -21.52
C PRO A 149 -7.77 -1.50 -20.47
N THR A 150 -8.89 -0.96 -19.99
CA THR A 150 -8.87 0.01 -18.89
C THR A 150 -8.40 -0.66 -17.60
N LYS A 151 -7.79 0.11 -16.69
CA LYS A 151 -7.31 -0.42 -15.40
C LYS A 151 -8.39 -1.16 -14.61
N ASP A 152 -9.63 -0.67 -14.66
CA ASP A 152 -10.77 -1.30 -14.00
C ASP A 152 -11.16 -2.65 -14.64
N ALA A 153 -10.93 -2.82 -15.95
CA ALA A 153 -11.12 -4.11 -16.64
C ALA A 153 -9.97 -5.09 -16.38
N LEU A 154 -8.76 -4.59 -16.15
CA LEU A 154 -7.57 -5.41 -15.91
C LEU A 154 -7.43 -5.87 -14.45
N PHE A 155 -7.77 -4.99 -13.50
CA PHE A 155 -7.55 -5.22 -12.07
C PHE A 155 -8.87 -5.35 -11.28
N GLY A 156 -10.01 -5.13 -11.90
CA GLY A 156 -11.32 -5.16 -11.23
C GLY A 156 -11.54 -3.97 -10.30
N ASP A 157 -12.37 -4.17 -9.27
CA ASP A 157 -12.83 -3.14 -8.32
C ASP A 157 -11.77 -2.80 -7.23
N VAL A 158 -10.51 -2.60 -7.60
CA VAL A 158 -9.45 -2.16 -6.68
C VAL A 158 -9.83 -0.84 -5.98
N LYS A 159 -10.54 0.04 -6.68
CA LYS A 159 -11.06 1.30 -6.13
C LYS A 159 -12.00 1.08 -4.94
N LYS A 160 -12.86 0.06 -4.98
CA LYS A 160 -13.75 -0.26 -3.85
C LYS A 160 -12.96 -0.67 -2.63
N LYS A 161 -11.91 -1.50 -2.81
CA LYS A 161 -11.04 -1.90 -1.72
C LYS A 161 -10.26 -0.73 -1.12
N ILE A 162 -9.76 0.19 -1.94
CA ILE A 162 -9.10 1.41 -1.45
C ILE A 162 -10.07 2.25 -0.61
N SER A 163 -11.31 2.45 -1.09
CA SER A 163 -12.35 3.17 -0.35
C SER A 163 -12.65 2.52 1.01
N GLU A 164 -12.80 1.19 1.06
CA GLU A 164 -13.01 0.44 2.32
C GLU A 164 -11.84 0.67 3.31
N TYR A 165 -10.60 0.71 2.83
CA TYR A 165 -9.43 0.98 3.66
C TYR A 165 -9.39 2.43 4.17
N GLU A 166 -9.79 3.41 3.36
CA GLU A 166 -9.87 4.81 3.80
C GLU A 166 -10.95 5.00 4.88
N ASP A 167 -12.10 4.35 4.72
CA ASP A 167 -13.18 4.38 5.71
C ASP A 167 -12.75 3.77 7.04
N THR A 168 -12.12 2.59 7.01
CA THR A 168 -11.60 1.94 8.24
C THR A 168 -10.53 2.78 8.93
N ARG A 169 -9.64 3.44 8.16
CA ARG A 169 -8.64 4.36 8.71
C ARG A 169 -9.29 5.59 9.37
N SER A 170 -10.31 6.16 8.73
CA SER A 170 -11.07 7.30 9.28
C SER A 170 -11.77 6.93 10.59
N GLN A 171 -12.39 5.75 10.65
CA GLN A 171 -13.01 5.24 11.88
C GLN A 171 -11.99 5.04 13.02
N LEU A 172 -10.81 4.49 12.72
CA LEU A 172 -9.74 4.33 13.71
C LEU A 172 -9.23 5.68 14.24
N GLN A 173 -9.07 6.68 13.38
CA GLN A 173 -8.68 8.03 13.80
C GLN A 173 -9.74 8.68 14.70
N LYS A 174 -11.02 8.54 14.35
CA LYS A 174 -12.14 9.01 15.19
C LYS A 174 -12.16 8.31 16.55
N ARG A 175 -11.88 7.00 16.61
CA ARG A 175 -11.78 6.27 17.87
C ARG A 175 -10.62 6.77 18.73
N ASN A 176 -9.44 6.95 18.15
CA ASN A 176 -8.26 7.43 18.87
C ASN A 176 -8.44 8.86 19.41
N THR A 177 -9.11 9.74 18.67
CA THR A 177 -9.40 11.12 19.12
C THR A 177 -10.39 11.11 20.28
N LEU A 178 -11.49 10.36 20.19
CA LEU A 178 -12.43 10.18 21.30
C LEU A 178 -11.77 9.59 22.56
N GLU A 179 -10.87 8.62 22.39
CA GLU A 179 -10.13 8.04 23.52
C GLU A 179 -9.21 9.06 24.19
N ARG A 180 -8.53 9.91 23.42
CA ARG A 180 -7.73 11.02 23.95
C ARG A 180 -8.58 12.03 24.71
N GLU A 181 -9.69 12.47 24.13
CA GLU A 181 -10.63 13.41 24.78
C GLU A 181 -11.19 12.81 26.08
N ARG A 182 -11.53 11.52 26.10
CA ARG A 182 -12.00 10.81 27.29
C ARG A 182 -10.93 10.77 28.38
N GLN A 183 -9.67 10.53 28.02
CA GLN A 183 -8.56 10.55 28.96
C GLN A 183 -8.33 11.96 29.53
N GLU A 184 -8.41 13.00 28.70
CA GLU A 184 -8.29 14.40 29.12
C GLU A 184 -9.40 14.81 30.08
N LEU A 185 -10.65 14.46 29.77
CA LEU A 185 -11.79 14.71 30.66
C LEU A 185 -11.62 14.00 32.00
N ALA A 186 -11.21 12.73 32.01
CA ALA A 186 -10.93 11.99 33.24
C ALA A 186 -9.81 12.64 34.07
N LEU A 187 -8.80 13.23 33.42
CA LEU A 187 -7.72 13.96 34.08
C LEU A 187 -8.24 15.28 34.67
N GLN A 188 -9.03 16.04 33.93
CA GLN A 188 -9.66 17.28 34.40
C GLN A 188 -10.59 17.03 35.60
N GLU A 189 -11.39 15.96 35.59
CA GLU A 189 -12.23 15.58 36.71
C GLU A 189 -11.40 15.24 37.95
N LYS A 190 -10.33 14.45 37.80
CA LYS A 190 -9.39 14.15 38.90
C LYS A 190 -8.75 15.43 39.46
N LEU A 191 -8.39 16.39 38.61
CA LEU A 191 -7.87 17.70 39.04
C LEU A 191 -8.91 18.53 39.79
N LYS A 192 -10.16 18.59 39.29
CA LYS A 192 -11.27 19.28 39.98
C LYS A 192 -11.54 18.67 41.36
N LEU A 193 -11.55 17.34 41.47
CA LEU A 193 -11.70 16.63 42.75
C LEU A 193 -10.57 16.93 43.73
N ARG A 194 -9.30 16.96 43.28
CA ARG A 194 -8.17 17.38 44.12
C ARG A 194 -8.30 18.84 44.58
N ALA A 195 -8.66 19.75 43.67
CA ALA A 195 -8.85 21.16 44.00
C ALA A 195 -9.97 21.35 45.04
N GLN A 196 -11.08 20.64 44.91
CA GLN A 196 -12.17 20.66 45.89
C GLN A 196 -11.72 20.08 47.24
N LYS A 197 -11.05 18.92 47.26
CA LYS A 197 -10.53 18.32 48.50
C LYS A 197 -9.53 19.24 49.19
N GLY A 198 -8.60 19.85 48.46
CA GLY A 198 -7.62 20.82 48.97
C GLY A 198 -8.27 22.08 49.56
N ARG A 199 -9.37 22.58 48.96
CA ARG A 199 -10.15 23.69 49.53
C ARG A 199 -10.86 23.29 50.82
N ARG A 200 -11.40 22.07 50.90
CA ARG A 200 -12.09 21.55 52.10
C ARG A 200 -11.10 21.33 53.25
N THR A 201 -9.95 20.73 53.01
CA THR A 201 -8.91 20.55 54.03
C THR A 201 -8.30 21.88 54.47
N ARG A 202 -8.10 22.85 53.57
CA ARG A 202 -7.67 24.21 53.95
C ARG A 202 -8.72 24.92 54.83
N LYS A 203 -10.02 24.78 54.51
CA LYS A 203 -11.11 25.36 55.32
C LYS A 203 -11.22 24.68 56.69
N GLN A 204 -11.02 23.36 56.77
CA GLN A 204 -10.96 22.62 58.04
C GLN A 204 -9.74 23.03 58.89
N ARG A 205 -8.55 23.16 58.29
CA ARG A 205 -7.35 23.66 58.99
C ARG A 205 -7.50 25.10 59.49
N ARG A 206 -8.16 25.98 58.74
CA ARG A 206 -8.47 27.35 59.22
C ARG A 206 -9.44 27.34 60.40
N LYS A 207 -10.38 26.40 60.46
CA LYS A 207 -11.30 26.26 61.60
C LYS A 207 -10.60 25.68 62.84
N SER A 208 -9.68 24.73 62.68
CA SER A 208 -8.97 24.13 63.82
C SER A 208 -7.89 25.04 64.43
N VAL A 209 -7.43 26.06 63.72
CA VAL A 209 -6.46 27.06 64.23
C VAL A 209 -7.15 28.22 64.96
N ILE A 210 -8.45 28.41 64.78
CA ILE A 210 -9.24 29.44 65.48
C ILE A 210 -10.02 28.74 66.60
N VAL A 211 -9.32 28.30 67.64
CA VAL A 211 -9.94 28.11 68.96
C VAL A 211 -9.64 29.40 69.72
N PRO A 212 -10.65 30.21 70.08
CA PRO A 212 -10.42 31.43 70.84
C PRO A 212 -9.84 31.08 72.21
N LEU A 213 -8.77 31.78 72.60
CA LEU A 213 -8.02 31.60 73.85
C LEU A 213 -8.85 31.86 75.14
N SER A 214 -10.15 32.11 75.02
CA SER A 214 -11.06 32.40 76.13
C SER A 214 -11.64 31.16 76.81
N SER A 215 -11.47 29.96 76.24
CA SER A 215 -12.02 28.72 76.81
C SER A 215 -11.03 27.91 77.65
N ILE A 216 -9.84 28.45 77.97
CA ILE A 216 -8.84 27.79 78.83
C ILE A 216 -8.83 28.41 80.25
N ALA A 217 -9.42 29.59 80.43
CA ALA A 217 -9.39 30.31 81.71
C ALA A 217 -10.50 29.91 82.71
N GLU A 218 -11.45 29.05 82.33
CA GLU A 218 -12.56 28.63 83.21
C GLU A 218 -12.30 27.30 83.93
N ASP A 219 -11.37 26.47 83.46
CA ASP A 219 -11.11 25.13 84.04
C ASP A 219 -10.13 25.14 85.23
N GLU A 220 -9.38 26.22 85.47
CA GLU A 220 -8.46 26.32 86.63
C GLU A 220 -9.15 26.74 87.94
N LYS A 221 -10.40 27.20 87.90
CA LYS A 221 -11.10 27.69 89.12
C LYS A 221 -11.89 26.62 89.90
N ILE A 222 -12.00 25.39 89.39
CA ILE A 222 -12.80 24.34 90.05
C ILE A 222 -11.92 23.42 90.94
N ALA A 223 -10.59 23.49 90.83
CA ALA A 223 -9.69 22.57 91.54
C ALA A 223 -9.27 23.01 92.96
N ASP A 224 -9.56 24.24 93.38
CA ASP A 224 -9.03 24.81 94.64
C ASP A 224 -10.03 24.91 95.81
N ASP A 225 -11.31 24.53 95.61
CA ASP A 225 -12.38 24.68 96.61
C ASP A 225 -12.82 23.35 97.28
N SER A 226 -11.89 22.43 97.51
CA SER A 226 -12.16 21.20 98.29
C SER A 226 -11.00 20.83 99.21
N LYS A 227 -10.92 21.53 100.35
CA LYS A 227 -10.25 21.07 101.57
C LYS A 227 -11.14 21.31 102.78
#